data_AF-E1NV51-F1
#
_entry.id   AF-E1NV51-F1
#
_cell.length_a   1.000
_cell.length_b   1.000
_cell.length_c   1.000
_cell.angle_alpha   90.00
_cell.angle_beta   90.00
_cell.angle_gamma   90.00
#
_symmetry.space_group_name_H-M   'P 1'
#
loop_
_entity.id
_entity.type
_entity.pdbx_description
1 polymer ?
#
loop_
_entity_poly.entity_id
_entity_poly.type
_entity_poly.pdbx_seq_one_letter_code
_entity_poly.pdbx_strand_id
1 'polypeptide(L)' 'MIPKIIHYVWVGGNPKPKNIQKCMKTWSKHLKDYQIIEWNESNFDIHENKYVEQAYKAKKMGLCV' A
#
# COMPACT_ATOMS: atom_id res chain seq x y z
N MET A 1 -1.97 10.38 -21.71
CA MET A 1 -2.26 11.17 -20.48
C MET A 1 -2.11 10.21 -19.30
N ILE A 2 -1.24 10.50 -18.33
CA ILE A 2 -0.95 9.55 -17.24
C ILE A 2 -2.04 9.68 -16.17
N PRO A 3 -2.71 8.57 -15.78
CA PRO A 3 -3.72 8.61 -14.73
C PRO A 3 -3.08 9.02 -13.41
N LYS A 4 -3.64 10.04 -12.76
CA LYS A 4 -3.22 10.55 -11.46
C LYS A 4 -3.70 9.59 -10.36
N ILE A 5 -3.11 8.40 -10.28
CA ILE A 5 -3.51 7.38 -9.31
C ILE A 5 -2.31 6.96 -8.48
N ILE A 6 -2.41 7.15 -7.16
CA ILE A 6 -1.40 6.73 -6.19
C ILE A 6 -1.79 5.34 -5.70
N HIS A 7 -1.02 4.35 -6.12
CA HIS A 7 -1.14 2.98 -5.63
C HIS A 7 -0.31 2.86 -4.36
N TYR A 8 -0.97 2.62 -3.24
CA TYR A 8 -0.35 2.48 -1.93
C TYR A 8 -0.57 1.05 -1.41
N VAL A 9 0.50 0.31 -1.16
CA VAL A 9 0.42 -1.08 -0.67
C VAL A 9 0.73 -1.09 0.83
N TRP A 10 -0.23 -1.57 1.63
CA TRP A 10 -0.07 -1.78 3.06
C TRP A 10 -0.50 -3.20 3.42
N VAL A 11 0.50 -4.07 3.60
CA VAL A 11 0.32 -5.49 3.89
C VAL A 11 1.12 -5.85 5.14
N GLY A 12 0.63 -6.82 5.94
CA GLY A 12 1.32 -7.32 7.12
C GLY A 12 0.63 -7.03 8.45
N GLY A 13 -0.69 -6.80 8.46
CA GLY A 13 -1.54 -6.73 9.66
C GLY A 13 -1.23 -5.64 10.70
N ASN A 14 -0.11 -4.92 10.59
CA ASN A 14 0.30 -3.94 11.59
C ASN A 14 -0.54 -2.66 11.48
N PRO A 15 -0.93 -2.06 12.63
CA PRO A 15 -1.64 -0.79 12.63
C PRO A 15 -0.77 0.28 11.99
N LYS A 16 -1.37 1.06 11.08
CA LYS A 16 -0.68 2.14 10.37
C LYS A 16 -0.12 3.13 11.39
N PRO A 17 1.22 3.34 11.45
CA PRO A 17 1.82 4.26 12.40
C PRO A 17 1.36 5.69 12.14
N LYS A 18 1.35 6.53 13.17
CA LYS A 18 0.87 7.92 13.11
C LYS A 18 1.56 8.76 12.00
N ASN A 19 2.80 8.41 11.66
CA ASN A 19 3.56 9.08 10.58
C ASN A 19 2.91 8.84 9.21
N ILE A 20 2.51 7.61 8.91
CA ILE A 20 1.80 7.27 7.67
C ILE A 20 0.46 7.97 7.59
N GLN A 21 -0.30 8.01 8.70
CA GLN A 21 -1.58 8.72 8.74
C GLN A 21 -1.42 10.22 8.49
N LYS A 22 -0.34 10.85 9.00
CA LYS A 22 0.00 12.24 8.68
C LYS A 22 0.30 12.40 7.18
N CYS A 23 1.10 11.51 6.60
CA CYS A 23 1.38 11.54 5.15
C CYS A 23 0.10 11.42 4.32
N MET A 24 -0.81 10.49 4.66
CA MET A 24 -2.09 10.31 3.97
C MET A 24 -2.97 11.57 4.07
N LYS A 25 -3.00 12.25 5.22
CA LYS A 25 -3.70 13.54 5.36
C LYS A 25 -3.10 14.63 4.47
N THR A 26 -1.77 14.68 4.38
CA THR A 26 -1.09 15.60 3.46
C THR A 26 -1.41 15.28 2.01
N TRP A 27 -1.44 14.01 1.63
CA TRP A 27 -1.81 13.60 0.27
C TRP A 27 -3.25 13.99 -0.05
N SER A 28 -4.20 13.74 0.85
CA SER A 28 -5.58 14.20 0.66
C SER A 28 -5.69 15.72 0.53
N LYS A 29 -4.81 16.50 1.19
CA LYS A 29 -4.80 17.96 1.11
C LYS A 29 -4.19 18.50 -0.18
N HIS A 30 -3.06 17.95 -0.62
CA HIS A 30 -2.26 18.46 -1.74
C HIS A 30 -2.55 17.75 -3.07
N LEU A 31 -3.01 16.51 -3.02
CA LEU A 31 -3.20 15.62 -4.16
C LEU A 31 -4.69 15.24 -4.30
N LYS A 32 -5.58 16.24 -4.22
CA LYS A 32 -7.04 16.04 -4.36
C LYS A 32 -7.45 15.50 -5.72
N ASP A 33 -6.69 15.84 -6.76
CA ASP A 33 -6.91 15.33 -8.12
C ASP A 33 -6.35 13.91 -8.32
N TYR A 34 -5.65 13.37 -7.31
CA TYR A 34 -5.11 12.02 -7.38
C TYR A 34 -6.03 11.07 -6.62
N GLN A 35 -6.36 9.96 -7.27
CA GLN A 35 -7.07 8.87 -6.63
C GLN A 35 -6.06 8.04 -5.83
N ILE A 36 -6.29 7.88 -4.53
CA ILE A 36 -5.45 7.04 -3.68
C ILE A 36 -6.12 5.66 -3.59
N ILE A 37 -5.44 4.64 -4.10
CA ILE A 37 -5.89 3.24 -4.01
C ILE A 37 -5.02 2.55 -2.97
N GLU A 38 -5.62 2.13 -1.87
CA GLU A 38 -4.97 1.31 -0.85
C GLU A 38 -5.16 -0.18 -1.18
N TRP A 39 -4.04 -0.86 -1.38
CA TRP A 39 -3.94 -2.31 -1.51
C TRP A 39 -3.56 -2.89 -0.16
N ASN A 40 -4.46 -3.68 0.41
CA ASN A 40 -4.26 -4.40 1.66
C ASN A 40 -4.64 -5.88 1.45
N GLU A 41 -4.44 -6.70 2.46
CA GLU A 41 -4.74 -8.14 2.42
C GLU A 41 -6.23 -8.46 2.21
N SER A 42 -7.13 -7.47 2.35
CA SER A 42 -8.57 -7.61 2.09
C SER A 42 -9.00 -7.20 0.68
N ASN A 43 -8.20 -6.36 0.01
CA ASN A 43 -8.51 -5.80 -1.31
C ASN A 43 -7.61 -6.37 -2.41
N PHE A 44 -6.53 -7.05 -2.03
CA PHE A 44 -5.62 -7.74 -2.92
C PHE A 44 -5.52 -9.19 -2.48
N ASP A 45 -5.99 -10.10 -3.34
CA ASP A 45 -5.78 -11.52 -3.11
C ASP A 45 -4.30 -11.83 -3.40
N ILE A 46 -3.55 -12.16 -2.35
CA ILE A 46 -2.12 -12.51 -2.44
C ILE A 46 -1.93 -13.72 -3.38
N HIS A 47 -2.98 -14.54 -3.59
CA HIS A 47 -2.96 -15.66 -4.53
C HIS A 47 -3.14 -15.26 -6.01
N GLU A 48 -3.63 -14.06 -6.31
CA GLU A 48 -3.82 -13.61 -7.69
C GLU A 48 -2.50 -13.21 -8.36
N ASN A 49 -1.51 -12.78 -7.56
CA ASN A 49 -0.20 -12.39 -8.07
C ASN A 49 0.93 -13.22 -7.43
N LYS A 50 1.45 -14.17 -8.23
CA LYS A 50 2.57 -15.05 -7.84
C LYS A 50 3.80 -14.31 -7.33
N TYR A 51 4.05 -13.07 -7.76
CA TYR A 51 5.17 -12.26 -7.24
C TYR A 51 4.92 -11.82 -5.80
N VAL A 52 3.69 -11.45 -5.47
CA VAL A 52 3.31 -11.04 -4.10
C VAL A 52 3.29 -12.27 -3.19
N GLU A 53 2.76 -13.41 -3.67
CA GLU A 53 2.82 -14.68 -2.94
C GLU A 53 4.27 -15.11 -2.64
N GLN A 54 5.15 -15.02 -3.64
CA GLN A 54 6.57 -15.34 -3.46
C GLN A 54 7.26 -14.36 -2.51
N ALA A 55 6.98 -13.06 -2.59
CA ALA A 55 7.57 -12.06 -1.70
C ALA A 55 7.07 -12.21 -0.24
N TYR A 56 5.79 -12.56 -0.07
CA TYR A 56 5.17 -12.85 1.22
C TYR A 56 5.76 -14.14 1.83
N LYS A 57 5.80 -15.24 1.06
CA LYS A 57 6.45 -16.51 1.46
C LYS A 57 7.94 -16.34 1.75
N ALA A 58 8.62 -15.51 0.98
CA ALA A 58 10.04 -15.23 1.17
C ALA A 58 10.33 -14.33 2.38
N LYS A 59 9.33 -13.77 3.07
CA LYS A 59 9.49 -12.74 4.12
C LYS A 59 10.42 -11.59 3.69
N LYS A 60 10.53 -11.35 2.38
CA LYS A 60 11.44 -10.39 1.75
C LYS A 60 10.69 -9.15 1.23
N MET A 61 9.43 -8.97 1.61
CA MET A 61 8.82 -7.64 1.56
C MET A 61 9.50 -6.81 2.64
N GLY A 62 10.47 -6.01 2.21
CA GLY A 62 11.42 -5.32 3.09
C GLY A 62 10.75 -4.45 4.13
N LEU A 63 10.65 -4.97 5.35
CA LEU A 63 10.73 -4.26 6.64
C LEU A 63 10.61 -5.30 7.77
N CYS A 64 11.70 -6.03 7.99
CA CYS A 64 12.03 -6.62 9.28
C CYS A 64 13.49 -6.30 9.56
N VAL A 65 13.72 -5.09 10.09
CA VAL A 65 14.20 -4.93 11.48
C VAL A 65 13.43 -3.78 12.10
#